data_AF-A0A1X0D359-F1
#
_entry.id   AF-A0A1X0D359-F1
#
_cell.length_a   1.000
_cell.length_b   1.000
_cell.length_c   1.000
_cell.angle_alpha   90.00
_cell.angle_beta   90.00
_cell.angle_gamma   90.00
#
_symmetry.space_group_name_H-M   'P 1'
#
loop_
_entity.id
_entity.type
_entity.pdbx_description
1 polymer ?
#
loop_
_entity_poly.entity_id
_entity_poly.type
_entity_poly.pdbx_seq_one_letter_code
_entity_poly.pdbx_strand_id
1 'polypeptide(L)'
;MVFLGAPGTAKKTFARVIAEVLFGLDVITRPEVTETTAHDIVADDPSHSAARMKTVCDDARGGVLFLDEAHQLAPHTDNPSRGADVIAALQTHVAHYPGELVVILAGHPTPMQNFLTTHAGLAGRFPHTVA
;
A
#
# COMPACT_ATOMS: atom_id res chain seq x y z
N MET A 1 2.61 -0.42 7.12
CA MET A 1 2.27 0.77 7.93
C MET A 1 1.21 1.60 7.21
N VAL A 2 0.50 2.49 7.92
CA VAL A 2 -0.47 3.44 7.35
C VAL A 2 -0.05 4.87 7.68
N PHE A 3 0.07 5.74 6.68
CA PHE A 3 0.36 7.16 6.85
C PHE A 3 -0.89 7.98 6.51
N LEU A 4 -1.45 8.65 7.52
CA LEU A 4 -2.60 9.52 7.40
C LEU A 4 -2.14 10.98 7.36
N GLY A 5 -2.74 11.78 6.48
CA GLY A 5 -2.47 13.21 6.46
C GLY A 5 -2.91 13.88 5.17
N ALA A 6 -3.01 15.21 5.18
CA ALA A 6 -3.33 15.99 3.99
C ALA A 6 -2.19 15.93 2.93
N PRO A 7 -2.46 16.29 1.66
CA PRO A 7 -1.41 16.52 0.68
C PRO A 7 -0.41 17.55 1.20
N GLY A 8 0.88 17.33 0.92
CA GLY A 8 1.94 18.23 1.39
C GLY A 8 2.43 17.98 2.82
N THR A 9 1.90 17.01 3.59
CA THR A 9 2.39 16.66 4.93
C THR A 9 3.65 15.76 4.93
N ALA A 10 4.46 15.84 3.88
CA ALA A 10 5.73 15.13 3.73
C ALA A 10 5.66 13.58 3.88
N LYS A 11 4.50 12.94 3.70
CA LYS A 11 4.32 11.48 3.80
C LYS A 11 5.34 10.69 2.97
N LYS A 12 5.57 11.13 1.73
CA LYS A 12 6.55 10.52 0.82
C LYS A 12 7.99 10.70 1.30
N THR A 13 8.33 11.89 1.79
CA THR A 13 9.65 12.16 2.39
C THR A 13 9.88 11.26 3.60
N PHE A 14 8.87 11.12 4.46
CA PHE A 14 8.96 10.26 5.63
C PHE A 14 9.09 8.77 5.26
N ALA A 15 8.44 8.33 4.19
CA ALA A 15 8.61 6.97 3.66
C ALA A 15 10.06 6.66 3.26
N ARG A 16 10.77 7.63 2.66
CA ARG A 16 12.19 7.49 2.31
C ARG A 16 13.09 7.40 3.53
N VAL A 17 12.83 8.25 4.54
CA VAL A 17 13.56 8.17 5.82
C VAL A 17 13.35 6.81 6.49
N ILE A 18 12.11 6.29 6.49
CA ILE A 18 11.82 4.95 7.01
C ILE A 18 12.57 3.87 6.22
N ALA A 19 12.63 3.98 4.89
CA ALA A 19 13.38 3.02 4.07
C ALA A 19 14.88 3.03 4.42
N GLU A 20 15.50 4.20 4.58
CA GLU A 20 16.91 4.31 5.00
C GLU A 20 17.15 3.69 6.38
N VAL A 21 16.25 3.93 7.34
CA VAL A 21 16.34 3.35 8.68
C VAL A 21 16.20 1.83 8.64
N LEU A 22 15.22 1.30 7.92
CA LEU A 22 15.00 -0.13 7.80
C LEU A 22 16.17 -0.83 7.10
N PHE A 23 16.76 -0.19 6.10
CA PHE A 23 17.95 -0.67 5.42
C PHE A 23 19.15 -0.71 6.36
N GLY A 24 19.38 0.36 7.14
CA GLY A 24 20.45 0.38 8.15
C GLY A 24 20.27 -0.60 9.30
N LEU A 25 19.07 -1.15 9.48
CA LEU A 25 18.75 -2.20 10.46
C LEU A 25 18.74 -3.62 9.84
N ASP A 26 19.19 -3.77 8.58
CA ASP A 26 19.15 -5.03 7.82
C ASP A 26 17.75 -5.67 7.72
N VAL A 27 16.69 -4.86 7.84
CA VAL A 27 15.29 -5.33 7.71
C VAL A 27 14.88 -5.44 6.25
N ILE A 28 15.44 -4.60 5.38
CA ILE A 28 15.23 -4.61 3.93
C ILE A 28 16.60 -4.61 3.25
N THR A 29 16.70 -5.17 2.05
CA THR A 29 17.97 -5.33 1.32
C THR A 29 18.37 -4.10 0.52
N ARG A 30 17.47 -3.12 0.35
CA ARG A 30 17.74 -1.91 -0.42
C ARG A 30 16.88 -0.73 0.09
N PRO A 31 17.39 0.51 0.09
CA PRO A 31 16.70 1.67 0.69
C PRO A 31 15.70 2.36 -0.25
N GLU A 32 15.45 1.85 -1.45
CA GLU A 32 14.55 2.49 -2.42
C GLU A 32 13.07 2.37 -2.03
N VAL A 33 12.34 3.45 -2.32
CA VAL A 33 10.89 3.51 -2.22
C VAL A 33 10.30 3.45 -3.63
N THR A 34 9.55 2.41 -3.92
CA THR A 34 8.69 2.34 -5.11
C THR A 34 7.40 3.07 -4.79
N GLU A 35 7.17 4.21 -5.46
CA GLU A 35 5.98 5.03 -5.29
C GLU A 35 4.93 4.68 -6.35
N THR A 36 3.67 4.50 -5.93
CA THR A 36 2.53 4.28 -6.83
C THR A 36 1.27 4.92 -6.23
N THR A 37 0.22 5.07 -7.02
CA THR A 37 -1.10 5.50 -6.55
C THR A 37 -2.14 4.42 -6.82
N ALA A 38 -3.25 4.44 -6.08
CA ALA A 38 -4.37 3.54 -6.36
C ALA A 38 -4.89 3.68 -7.81
N HIS A 39 -4.84 4.89 -8.38
CA HIS A 39 -5.23 5.14 -9.77
C HIS A 39 -4.33 4.43 -10.79
N ASP A 40 -3.02 4.28 -10.51
CA ASP A 40 -2.10 3.57 -11.41
C ASP A 40 -2.38 2.06 -11.43
N ILE A 41 -2.89 1.53 -10.31
CA ILE A 41 -3.18 0.11 -10.14
C ILE A 41 -4.56 -0.25 -10.69
N VAL A 42 -5.57 0.56 -10.41
CA VAL A 42 -6.96 0.27 -10.79
C VAL A 42 -7.14 0.47 -12.30
N ALA A 43 -7.38 -0.62 -13.01
CA ALA A 43 -7.70 -0.67 -14.44
C ALA A 43 -9.13 -1.20 -14.65
N ASP A 44 -9.75 -0.90 -15.80
CA ASP A 44 -11.15 -1.24 -16.09
C ASP A 44 -11.49 -2.72 -15.89
N ASP A 45 -10.51 -3.57 -16.12
CA ASP A 45 -10.58 -5.00 -15.92
C ASP A 45 -9.96 -5.43 -14.56
N PRO A 46 -10.68 -6.23 -13.74
CA PRO A 46 -10.18 -6.70 -12.45
C PRO A 46 -8.87 -7.50 -12.54
N SER A 47 -8.72 -8.33 -13.57
CA SER A 47 -7.53 -9.18 -13.73
C SER A 47 -6.28 -8.34 -14.01
N HIS A 48 -6.42 -7.26 -14.80
CA HIS A 48 -5.34 -6.30 -15.02
C HIS A 48 -4.96 -5.55 -13.75
N SER A 49 -5.94 -5.19 -12.91
CA SER A 49 -5.67 -4.49 -11.65
C SER A 49 -4.87 -5.38 -10.67
N ALA A 50 -5.24 -6.66 -10.56
CA ALA A 50 -4.49 -7.64 -9.77
C ALA A 50 -3.08 -7.87 -10.32
N ALA A 51 -2.93 -7.96 -11.65
CA ALA A 51 -1.62 -8.10 -12.30
C ALA A 51 -0.72 -6.88 -12.06
N ARG A 52 -1.26 -5.66 -12.14
CA ARG A 52 -0.52 -4.42 -11.83
C ARG A 52 -0.09 -4.36 -10.37
N MET A 53 -0.98 -4.72 -9.43
CA MET A 53 -0.64 -4.79 -8.02
C MET A 53 0.53 -5.75 -7.77
N LYS A 54 0.49 -6.92 -8.41
CA LYS A 54 1.58 -7.89 -8.37
C LYS A 54 2.89 -7.31 -8.91
N THR A 55 2.88 -6.74 -10.11
CA THR A 55 4.08 -6.13 -10.72
C THR A 55 4.70 -5.08 -9.81
N VAL A 56 3.89 -4.18 -9.25
CA VAL A 56 4.40 -3.13 -8.37
C VAL A 56 4.94 -3.69 -7.05
N CYS A 57 4.33 -4.76 -6.51
CA CYS A 57 4.87 -5.46 -5.34
C CYS A 57 6.21 -6.14 -5.63
N ASP A 58 6.32 -6.80 -6.78
CA ASP A 58 7.54 -7.47 -7.23
C ASP A 58 8.66 -6.44 -7.49
N ASP A 59 8.32 -5.31 -8.12
CA ASP A 59 9.25 -4.19 -8.35
C ASP A 59 9.75 -3.59 -7.04
N ALA A 60 8.92 -3.55 -6.00
CA ALA A 60 9.23 -3.03 -4.66
C ALA A 60 10.00 -4.02 -3.76
N ARG A 61 10.20 -5.26 -4.20
CA ARG A 61 10.84 -6.30 -3.40
C ARG A 61 12.26 -5.92 -2.98
N GLY A 62 12.61 -6.29 -1.76
CA GLY A 62 13.82 -5.89 -1.06
C GLY A 62 13.77 -4.50 -0.47
N GLY A 63 12.71 -3.71 -0.68
CA GLY A 63 12.60 -2.31 -0.28
C GLY A 63 11.21 -1.93 0.27
N VAL A 64 10.80 -0.70 0.00
CA VAL A 64 9.52 -0.14 0.46
C VAL A 64 8.57 0.13 -0.72
N LEU A 65 7.32 -0.33 -0.63
CA LEU A 65 6.22 0.09 -1.50
C LEU A 65 5.42 1.20 -0.81
N PHE A 66 5.37 2.38 -1.41
CA PHE A 66 4.49 3.47 -0.98
C PHE A 66 3.29 3.60 -1.92
N LEU A 67 2.09 3.29 -1.40
CA LEU A 67 0.83 3.37 -2.13
C LEU A 67 0.03 4.58 -1.65
N ASP A 68 -0.02 5.63 -2.46
CA ASP A 68 -0.79 6.84 -2.17
C ASP A 68 -2.27 6.68 -2.54
N GLU A 69 -3.12 7.41 -1.82
CA GLU A 69 -4.58 7.37 -1.95
C GLU A 69 -5.15 5.93 -1.92
N ALA A 70 -4.61 5.08 -1.05
CA ALA A 70 -4.89 3.64 -1.02
C ALA A 70 -6.38 3.29 -0.85
N HIS A 71 -7.18 4.18 -0.24
CA HIS A 71 -8.63 4.01 -0.11
C HIS A 71 -9.36 3.94 -1.46
N GLN A 72 -8.74 4.39 -2.54
CA GLN A 72 -9.29 4.33 -3.89
C GLN A 72 -9.04 2.99 -4.59
N LEU A 73 -8.34 2.03 -3.96
CA LEU A 73 -8.19 0.67 -4.52
C LEU A 73 -9.54 -0.07 -4.62
N ALA A 74 -10.46 0.24 -3.71
CA ALA A 74 -11.81 -0.30 -3.69
C ALA A 74 -12.80 0.85 -3.49
N PRO A 75 -13.09 1.64 -4.54
CA PRO A 75 -14.05 2.72 -4.46
C PRO A 75 -15.44 2.15 -4.15
N HIS A 76 -16.19 2.82 -3.28
CA HIS A 76 -17.53 2.41 -2.82
C HIS A 76 -18.63 2.47 -3.91
N THR A 77 -18.27 2.49 -5.20
CA THR A 77 -19.17 2.69 -6.34
C THR A 77 -19.44 1.38 -7.07
N ASP A 78 -20.72 1.09 -7.29
CA ASP A 78 -21.42 0.15 -8.21
C ASP A 78 -20.89 -1.28 -8.44
N ASN A 79 -19.63 -1.61 -8.17
CA ASN A 79 -19.05 -2.93 -8.37
C ASN A 79 -18.01 -3.28 -7.27
N PRO A 80 -18.49 -3.67 -6.07
CA PRO A 80 -17.62 -3.96 -4.91
C PRO A 80 -16.65 -5.14 -5.12
N SER A 81 -16.88 -6.02 -6.10
CA SER A 81 -15.98 -7.15 -6.37
C SER A 81 -14.64 -6.72 -6.98
N ARG A 82 -14.61 -5.67 -7.79
CA ARG A 82 -13.38 -5.19 -8.46
C ARG A 82 -12.31 -4.73 -7.46
N GLY A 83 -12.73 -4.10 -6.37
CA GLY A 83 -11.81 -3.69 -5.30
C GLY A 83 -11.32 -4.85 -4.44
N ALA A 84 -12.16 -5.87 -4.25
CA ALA A 84 -11.84 -7.02 -3.40
C ALA A 84 -10.66 -7.83 -3.95
N ASP A 85 -10.61 -8.06 -5.27
CA ASP A 85 -9.53 -8.83 -5.91
C ASP A 85 -8.17 -8.13 -5.78
N VAL A 86 -8.14 -6.80 -5.95
CA VAL A 86 -6.92 -6.00 -5.82
C VAL A 86 -6.41 -6.00 -4.38
N ILE A 87 -7.32 -5.88 -3.40
CA ILE A 87 -6.98 -5.97 -1.98
C ILE A 87 -6.47 -7.37 -1.63
N ALA A 88 -7.13 -8.42 -2.12
CA ALA A 88 -6.70 -9.79 -1.90
C ALA A 88 -5.31 -10.06 -2.50
N ALA A 89 -5.04 -9.54 -3.69
CA ALA A 89 -3.72 -9.61 -4.31
C ALA A 89 -2.66 -8.92 -3.43
N LEU A 90 -2.92 -7.68 -2.98
CA LEU A 90 -2.02 -6.95 -2.08
C LEU A 90 -1.74 -7.75 -0.80
N GLN A 91 -2.78 -8.23 -0.12
CA GLN A 91 -2.63 -9.02 1.11
C GLN A 91 -1.80 -10.28 0.91
N THR A 92 -2.00 -10.96 -0.22
CA THR A 92 -1.25 -12.17 -0.59
C THR A 92 0.23 -11.83 -0.76
N HIS A 93 0.55 -10.75 -1.47
CA HIS A 93 1.93 -10.31 -1.68
C HIS A 93 2.63 -9.89 -0.38
N VAL A 94 1.95 -9.13 0.49
CA VAL A 94 2.50 -8.77 1.81
C VAL A 94 2.78 -10.01 2.67
N ALA A 95 1.93 -11.04 2.58
CA ALA A 95 2.11 -12.27 3.34
C ALA A 95 3.21 -13.19 2.77
N HIS A 96 3.46 -13.14 1.47
CA HIS A 96 4.41 -14.05 0.80
C HIS A 96 5.88 -13.64 0.98
N TYR A 97 6.13 -12.35 1.23
CA TYR A 97 7.49 -11.79 1.29
C TYR A 97 7.79 -11.09 2.64
N PRO A 98 7.67 -11.81 3.77
CA PRO A 98 7.95 -11.23 5.08
C PRO A 98 9.44 -10.85 5.18
N GLY A 99 9.73 -9.61 5.56
CA GLY A 99 11.11 -9.10 5.64
C GLY A 99 11.75 -8.78 4.29
N GLU A 100 11.05 -8.98 3.17
CA GLU A 100 11.52 -8.58 1.85
C GLU A 100 10.68 -7.44 1.27
N LEU A 101 9.44 -7.24 1.72
CA LEU A 101 8.59 -6.16 1.23
C LEU A 101 7.93 -5.42 2.39
N VAL A 102 8.21 -4.12 2.50
CA VAL A 102 7.54 -3.23 3.45
C VAL A 102 6.53 -2.37 2.70
N VAL A 103 5.25 -2.48 3.04
CA VAL A 103 4.19 -1.68 2.41
C VAL A 103 3.75 -0.54 3.32
N ILE A 104 3.68 0.67 2.77
CA ILE A 104 3.15 1.88 3.38
C ILE A 104 1.91 2.31 2.60
N LEU A 105 0.73 2.21 3.22
CA LEU A 105 -0.51 2.77 2.67
C LEU A 105 -0.62 4.22 3.09
N ALA A 106 -0.95 5.12 2.18
CA ALA A 106 -1.12 6.53 2.48
C ALA A 106 -2.46 7.07 1.99
N GLY A 107 -2.93 8.13 2.65
CA GLY A 107 -4.09 8.90 2.19
C GLY A 107 -4.65 9.85 3.24
N HIS A 108 -5.76 10.48 2.90
CA HIS A 108 -6.51 11.33 3.83
C HIS A 108 -7.07 10.53 5.02
N PRO A 109 -7.09 11.11 6.25
CA PRO A 109 -7.51 10.40 7.45
C PRO A 109 -8.91 9.77 7.34
N THR A 110 -9.93 10.56 6.98
CA THR A 110 -11.33 10.08 6.97
C THR A 110 -11.57 8.98 5.93
N PRO A 111 -11.19 9.14 4.64
CA PRO A 111 -11.37 8.07 3.66
C PRO A 111 -10.59 6.80 4.01
N MET A 112 -9.36 6.93 4.52
CA MET A 112 -8.54 5.78 4.92
C MET A 112 -9.13 5.02 6.11
N GLN A 113 -9.67 5.72 7.11
CA GLN A 113 -10.32 5.06 8.25
C GLN A 113 -11.54 4.26 7.81
N ASN A 114 -12.38 4.83 6.93
CA ASN A 114 -13.54 4.14 6.38
C ASN A 114 -13.12 2.91 5.56
N PHE A 115 -12.08 3.06 4.73
CA PHE A 115 -11.51 1.98 3.92
C PHE A 115 -10.98 0.82 4.77
N LEU A 116 -10.21 1.11 5.82
CA LEU A 116 -9.66 0.10 6.72
C LEU A 116 -10.73 -0.57 7.57
N THR A 117 -11.77 0.17 7.97
CA THR A 117 -12.95 -0.37 8.68
C THR A 117 -13.71 -1.35 7.78
N THR A 118 -13.91 -0.99 6.52
CA THR A 118 -14.60 -1.83 5.52
C THR A 118 -13.79 -3.10 5.23
N HIS A 119 -12.47 -2.99 5.17
CA HIS A 119 -11.56 -4.09 4.86
C HIS A 119 -10.75 -4.48 6.10
N ALA A 120 -11.42 -4.96 7.15
CA ALA A 120 -10.79 -5.32 8.42
C ALA A 120 -9.65 -6.34 8.28
N GLY A 121 -9.75 -7.26 7.30
CA GLY A 121 -8.67 -8.19 6.98
C GLY A 121 -7.40 -7.50 6.44
N LEU A 122 -7.55 -6.37 5.74
CA LEU A 122 -6.42 -5.54 5.32
C LEU A 122 -5.88 -4.81 6.54
N ALA A 123 -6.73 -4.16 7.34
CA ALA A 123 -6.31 -3.43 8.54
C ALA A 123 -5.47 -4.29 9.50
N GLY A 124 -5.83 -5.56 9.70
CA GLY A 124 -5.06 -6.49 10.54
C GLY A 124 -3.62 -6.76 10.07
N ARG A 125 -3.27 -6.46 8.81
CA ARG A 125 -1.91 -6.59 8.27
C ARG A 125 -1.06 -5.32 8.42
N PHE A 126 -1.67 -4.20 8.82
CA PHE A 126 -1.02 -2.90 8.92
C PHE A 126 -1.13 -2.35 10.36
N PRO A 127 -0.36 -2.88 11.32
CA PRO A 127 -0.54 -2.61 12.75
C PRO A 127 -0.10 -1.20 13.19
N HIS A 128 0.67 -0.49 12.36
CA HIS A 128 1.22 0.83 12.70
C HIS A 128 0.58 1.91 11.84
N THR A 129 -0.08 2.86 12.51
CA THR A 129 -0.65 4.06 11.90
C THR A 129 0.12 5.29 12.38
N VAL A 130 0.57 6.12 11.44
CA VAL A 130 1.20 7.43 11.68
C VAL A 130 0.22 8.48 11.14
N ALA A 131 -0.13 9.49 11.94
CA ALA A 131 -1.11 10.51 11.61
C ALA A 131 -0.60 11.91 11.91
#